data_AF-A0A8D9HR04-F1
#
_entry.id   AF-A0A8D9HR04-F1
#
_cell.length_a   1.000
_cell.length_b   1.000
_cell.length_c   1.000
_cell.angle_alpha   90.00
_cell.angle_beta   90.00
_cell.angle_gamma   90.00
#
_symmetry.space_group_name_H-M   'P 1'
#
loop_
_entity.id
_entity.type
_entity.pdbx_description
1 polymer ?
#
loop_
_entity_poly.entity_id
_entity_poly.type
_entity_poly.pdbx_seq_one_letter_code
_entity_poly.pdbx_strand_id
1 'polypeptide(L)' 'QEEVRFQFNSDCEKARKKALDYIFDYKGVKSVELENSILIVQGEGLNEEEMKRKMDKILLSPKTGFLSCLTPKK' A
#
# COMPACT_ATOMS: atom_id res chain seq x y z
N GLN A 1 8.39 18.67 -10.38
CA GLN A 1 8.74 17.24 -10.50
C GLN A 1 8.73 16.70 -9.08
N GLU A 2 7.76 15.84 -8.75
CA GLU A 2 7.54 15.32 -7.38
C GLU A 2 7.88 13.83 -7.34
N GLU A 3 8.52 13.38 -6.26
CA GLU A 3 8.91 12.00 -6.02
C GLU A 3 8.45 11.56 -4.64
N VAL A 4 7.78 10.41 -4.57
CA VAL A 4 7.29 9.82 -3.32
C VAL A 4 7.92 8.44 -3.16
N ARG A 5 8.47 8.17 -1.97
CA ARG A 5 9.15 6.90 -1.66
C ARG A 5 8.38 6.12 -0.61
N PHE A 6 8.14 4.84 -0.88
CA PHE A 6 7.48 3.93 0.05
C PHE A 6 8.33 2.70 0.32
N GLN A 7 8.54 2.38 1.59
CA GLN A 7 9.27 1.20 1.98
C GLN A 7 8.30 0.02 2.21
N PHE A 8 8.52 -1.09 1.51
CA PHE A 8 7.81 -2.34 1.76
C PHE A 8 8.49 -3.11 2.89
N ASN A 9 7.92 -3.04 4.10
CA ASN A 9 8.37 -3.82 5.26
C ASN A 9 7.68 -5.19 5.38
N SER A 10 6.88 -5.59 4.38
CA SER A 10 6.08 -6.81 4.44
C SER A 10 6.57 -7.84 3.42
N ASP A 11 6.91 -9.04 3.87
CA ASP A 11 7.17 -10.22 3.03
C ASP A 11 5.92 -10.74 2.29
N CYS A 12 4.76 -10.11 2.50
CA CYS A 12 3.52 -10.53 1.87
C CYS A 12 3.47 -10.09 0.39
N GLU A 13 3.83 -11.01 -0.50
CA GLU A 13 3.79 -10.81 -1.96
C GLU A 13 2.42 -10.30 -2.46
N LYS A 14 1.32 -10.79 -1.86
CA LYS A 14 -0.04 -10.32 -2.17
C LYS A 14 -0.25 -8.85 -1.83
N ALA A 15 0.23 -8.40 -0.67
CA ALA A 15 0.13 -7.00 -0.26
C ALA A 15 0.99 -6.11 -1.18
N ARG A 16 2.20 -6.57 -1.53
CA ARG A 16 3.08 -5.88 -2.46
C ARG A 16 2.46 -5.72 -3.84
N LYS A 17 1.88 -6.80 -4.40
CA LYS A 17 1.18 -6.75 -5.70
C LYS A 17 0.01 -5.76 -5.67
N LYS A 18 -0.79 -5.77 -4.60
CA LYS A 18 -1.94 -4.86 -4.45
C LYS A 18 -1.53 -3.40 -4.30
N ALA A 19 -0.42 -3.13 -3.61
CA ALA A 19 0.14 -1.80 -3.47
C ALA A 19 0.68 -1.28 -4.81
N LEU A 20 1.41 -2.12 -5.55
CA LEU A 20 1.89 -1.79 -6.90
C LEU A 20 0.74 -1.46 -7.84
N ASP A 21 -0.29 -2.30 -7.87
CA ASP A 21 -1.49 -2.11 -8.71
C ASP A 21 -2.17 -0.76 -8.43
N TYR A 22 -2.33 -0.40 -7.15
CA TYR A 22 -2.86 0.89 -6.74
C TYR A 22 -1.98 2.08 -7.20
N ILE A 23 -0.66 1.95 -7.10
CA ILE A 23 0.28 3.00 -7.48
C ILE A 23 0.26 3.21 -9.00
N PHE A 24 0.22 2.13 -9.78
CA PHE A 24 0.12 2.19 -11.24
C PHE A 24 -1.19 2.84 -11.72
N ASP A 25 -2.29 2.64 -11.00
CA ASP A 25 -3.60 3.25 -11.31
C ASP A 25 -3.73 4.69 -10.76
N TYR A 26 -2.77 5.14 -9.93
CA TYR A 26 -2.86 6.44 -9.29
C TYR A 26 -2.68 7.59 -10.28
N LYS A 27 -3.68 8.48 -10.34
CA LYS A 27 -3.68 9.61 -11.27
C LYS A 27 -2.50 10.54 -10.98
N GLY A 28 -1.72 10.83 -12.02
CA GLY A 28 -0.54 11.69 -11.93
C GLY A 28 0.78 10.94 -11.82
N VAL A 29 0.75 9.61 -11.65
CA VAL A 29 1.96 8.78 -11.73
C VAL A 29 2.44 8.71 -13.18
N LYS A 30 3.73 9.00 -13.36
CA LYS A 30 4.44 8.90 -14.64
C LYS A 30 5.36 7.69 -14.70
N SER A 31 6.07 7.43 -13.60
CA SER A 31 7.03 6.34 -13.50
C SER A 31 7.00 5.72 -12.11
N VAL A 32 7.27 4.42 -12.06
CA VAL A 32 7.35 3.63 -10.82
C VAL A 32 8.59 2.76 -10.90
N GLU A 33 9.48 2.88 -9.91
CA GLU A 33 10.71 2.10 -9.81
C GLU A 33 10.72 1.35 -8.47
N LEU A 34 11.22 0.11 -8.49
CA LEU A 34 11.30 -0.72 -7.30
C LEU A 34 12.75 -1.14 -7.07
N GLU A 35 13.40 -0.54 -6.08
CA GLU A 35 14.81 -0.79 -5.76
C GLU A 35 14.92 -1.25 -4.32
N ASN A 36 15.51 -2.44 -4.06
CA ASN A 36 15.78 -2.94 -2.70
C ASN A 36 14.60 -2.81 -1.71
N SER A 37 13.38 -3.15 -2.15
CA SER A 37 12.12 -3.02 -1.38
C SER A 37 11.66 -1.58 -1.10
N ILE A 38 12.26 -0.59 -1.76
CA ILE A 38 11.80 0.79 -1.81
C ILE A 38 11.10 1.00 -3.14
N LEU A 39 9.84 1.41 -3.08
CA LEU A 39 9.06 1.84 -4.23
C LEU A 39 9.21 3.34 -4.39
N ILE A 40 9.76 3.75 -5.52
CA ILE A 40 9.96 5.14 -5.91
C ILE A 40 8.87 5.46 -6.94
N VAL A 41 8.04 6.43 -6.64
CA VAL A 41 6.96 6.88 -7.52
C VAL A 41 7.26 8.31 -7.96
N GLN A 42 7.29 8.52 -9.27
CA GLN A 42 7.52 9.82 -9.87
C GLN A 42 6.28 10.26 -10.64
N GLY A 43 5.89 11.52 -10.44
CA GLY A 43 4.65 12.03 -11.00
C GLY A 43 4.46 13.53 -10.83
N GLU A 44 3.27 13.99 -11.15
CA GLU A 44 2.83 15.38 -10.94
C GLU A 44 1.45 15.38 -10.27
N GLY A 45 1.30 16.16 -9.19
CA GLY A 45 0.06 16.20 -8.41
C GLY A 45 -0.14 14.96 -7.53
N LEU A 46 0.96 14.34 -7.10
CA LEU A 46 0.92 13.17 -6.22
C LEU A 46 0.56 13.61 -4.80
N ASN A 47 -0.50 13.03 -4.24
CA ASN A 47 -0.86 13.26 -2.84
C ASN A 47 -0.23 12.19 -1.95
N GLU A 48 0.99 12.47 -1.45
CA GLU A 48 1.74 11.53 -0.60
C GLU A 48 0.90 11.03 0.60
N GLU A 49 0.12 11.91 1.24
CA GLU A 49 -0.63 11.54 2.44
C GLU A 49 -1.74 10.52 2.13
N GLU A 50 -2.46 10.71 1.03
CA GLU A 50 -3.48 9.77 0.56
C GLU A 50 -2.86 8.43 0.17
N MET A 51 -1.76 8.47 -0.57
CA MET A 51 -1.03 7.27 -1.00
C MET A 51 -0.46 6.51 0.21
N LYS A 52 0.13 7.20 1.19
CA LYS A 52 0.58 6.61 2.46
C LYS A 52 -0.57 5.95 3.19
N ARG A 53 -1.71 6.62 3.39
CA ARG A 53 -2.88 6.03 4.07
C ARG A 53 -3.37 4.76 3.38
N LYS A 54 -3.36 4.72 2.05
CA LYS A 54 -3.83 3.55 1.29
C LYS A 54 -2.81 2.41 1.32
N MET A 55 -1.52 2.72 1.20
CA MET A 55 -0.44 1.74 1.36
C MET A 55 -0.39 1.18 2.78
N ASP A 56 -0.55 2.02 3.78
CA ASP A 56 -0.61 1.64 5.19
C ASP A 56 -1.79 0.69 5.43
N LYS A 57 -2.98 0.94 4.88
CA LYS A 57 -4.10 -0.03 4.90
C LYS A 57 -3.78 -1.37 4.23
N ILE A 58 -3.00 -1.37 3.16
CA ILE A 58 -2.63 -2.59 2.43
C ILE A 58 -1.57 -3.39 3.20
N LEU A 59 -0.59 -2.70 3.81
CA LEU A 59 0.55 -3.29 4.51
C LEU A 59 0.25 -3.64 5.96
N LEU A 60 -0.48 -2.76 6.66
CA LEU A 60 -0.96 -2.96 8.02
C LEU A 60 -2.31 -3.66 8.06
N SER A 61 -2.84 -4.19 6.95
CA SER A 61 -4.08 -4.98 6.94
C SER A 61 -4.02 -5.95 8.12
N PRO A 62 -4.78 -5.71 9.20
CA PRO A 62 -4.86 -6.66 10.27
C PRO A 62 -5.47 -7.91 9.64
N LYS A 63 -5.17 -9.09 10.16
CA LYS A 63 -6.06 -10.24 9.97
C LYS A 63 -7.40 -9.94 10.68
N THR A 64 -8.16 -8.92 10.28
CA THR A 64 -9.57 -8.76 10.60
C THR A 64 -10.35 -9.72 9.71
N GLY A 65 -10.20 -11.00 10.04
CA GLY A 65 -10.81 -12.15 9.39
C GLY A 65 -11.10 -13.29 10.35
N PHE A 66 -11.07 -13.05 11.66
CA PHE A 66 -11.82 -13.87 12.60
C PHE A 66 -12.81 -12.96 13.32
N LEU A 67 -14.05 -13.04 12.86
CA LEU A 67 -15.24 -12.60 13.56
C LEU A 67 -15.15 -13.05 15.03
N SER A 68 -14.78 -12.14 15.93
CA SER A 68 -15.13 -12.24 17.35
C SER A 68 -16.65 -12.12 17.46
N CYS A 69 -17.40 -13.17 17.12
CA CYS A 69 -18.86 -13.20 17.32
C CYS A 69 -19.48 -14.59 17.41
N LEU A 70 -18.77 -15.59 17.97
CA LEU A 70 -19.41 -16.83 18.43
C LEU A 70 -18.81 -17.27 19.76
N THR A 71 -19.14 -16.52 20.83
CA THR A 71 -19.22 -17.11 22.17
C THR A 71 -20.67 -17.05 22.62
N PRO A 72 -21.49 -18.10 22.36
CA PRO A 72 -22.68 -18.30 23.14
C PRO A 72 -22.25 -18.82 24.52
N LYS A 73 -22.33 -17.97 25.55
CA LYS A 73 -22.49 -18.45 26.92
C LYS A 73 -23.97 -18.82 27.10
N LYS A 74 -24.26 -20.11 27.14
CA LYS A 74 -25.37 -20.67 27.93
C LYS A 74 -25.10 -22.12 28.25
#